data_AF-A0A022QCP1-F1
#
_entry.id   AF-A0A022QCP1-F1
#
_cell.length_a   1.000
_cell.length_b   1.000
_cell.length_c   1.000
_cell.angle_alpha   90.00
_cell.angle_beta   90.00
_cell.angle_gamma   90.00
#
_symmetry.space_group_name_H-M   'P 1'
#
loop_
_entity.id
_entity.type
_entity.pdbx_description
1 polymer ?
#
loop_
_entity_poly.entity_id
_entity_poly.type
_entity_poly.pdbx_seq_one_letter_code
_entity_poly.pdbx_strand_id
1 'polypeptide(L)'
;MGWWKEEHFNASDADGDGRLNITEFNDFLHPADTNNPKLLLWLCKEEIRERDSDKDGKINFKEFFHGLFDLVRNYDEESHNSSTHEADNPEEAPAKFYSPTSTKM
;
A
#
# COMPACT_ATOMS: atom_id res chain seq x y z
N MET A 1 -2.92 -7.98 -10.63
CA MET A 1 -1.82 -8.26 -9.69
C MET A 1 -2.04 -7.39 -8.46
N GLY A 2 -1.77 -7.88 -7.25
CA GLY A 2 -1.97 -7.11 -6.02
C GLY A 2 -0.95 -5.98 -5.87
N TRP A 3 -1.19 -5.11 -4.90
CA TRP A 3 -0.26 -4.03 -4.51
C TRP A 3 1.06 -4.57 -3.90
N TRP A 4 1.07 -5.84 -3.50
CA TRP A 4 2.25 -6.54 -3.01
C TRP A 4 2.96 -7.28 -4.14
N LYS A 5 4.30 -7.21 -4.16
CA LYS A 5 5.20 -7.89 -5.12
C LYS A 5 6.41 -8.42 -4.38
N GLU A 6 7.03 -9.48 -4.90
CA GLU A 6 8.28 -10.01 -4.36
C GLU A 6 9.39 -8.95 -4.35
N GLU A 7 9.47 -8.11 -5.38
CA GLU A 7 10.40 -6.99 -5.44
C GLU A 7 10.13 -5.95 -4.34
N HIS A 8 8.87 -5.71 -3.98
CA HIS A 8 8.49 -4.83 -2.86
C HIS A 8 8.95 -5.42 -1.52
N PHE A 9 8.70 -6.71 -1.32
CA PHE A 9 9.16 -7.45 -0.14
C PHE A 9 10.68 -7.36 -0.02
N ASN A 10 11.38 -7.69 -1.10
CA ASN A 10 12.84 -7.65 -1.15
C ASN A 10 13.40 -6.24 -0.99
N ALA A 11 12.68 -5.19 -1.42
CA ALA A 11 13.10 -3.81 -1.22
C ALA A 11 12.93 -3.34 0.24
N SER A 12 11.94 -3.90 0.93
CA SER A 12 11.63 -3.61 2.34
C SER A 12 12.51 -4.41 3.30
N ASP A 13 12.91 -5.62 2.92
CA ASP A 13 13.94 -6.43 3.60
C ASP A 13 15.30 -5.72 3.47
N ALA A 14 15.64 -4.97 4.51
CA ALA A 14 16.79 -4.08 4.53
C ALA A 14 18.05 -4.82 4.94
N ASP A 15 17.93 -5.79 5.86
CA ASP A 15 19.03 -6.61 6.33
C ASP A 15 19.29 -7.85 5.44
N GLY A 16 18.33 -8.24 4.61
CA GLY A 16 18.47 -9.31 3.62
C GLY A 16 18.34 -10.71 4.21
N ASP A 17 17.71 -10.87 5.37
CA ASP A 17 17.53 -12.17 6.03
C ASP A 17 16.37 -13.01 5.45
N GLY A 18 15.64 -12.45 4.49
CA GLY A 18 14.49 -13.08 3.83
C GLY A 18 13.21 -12.99 4.65
N ARG A 19 13.15 -12.14 5.67
CA ARG A 19 12.00 -11.87 6.54
C ARG A 19 11.86 -10.36 6.68
N LEU A 20 10.72 -9.94 7.24
CA LEU A 20 10.51 -8.54 7.62
C LEU A 20 10.35 -8.48 9.13
N ASN A 21 11.23 -7.73 9.79
CA ASN A 21 11.01 -7.33 11.17
C ASN A 21 9.92 -6.24 11.25
N ILE A 22 9.58 -5.77 12.46
CA ILE A 22 8.48 -4.81 12.66
C ILE A 22 8.72 -3.50 11.90
N THR A 23 9.96 -3.01 11.86
CA THR A 23 10.32 -1.77 11.16
C THR A 23 10.21 -1.97 9.64
N GLU A 24 10.76 -3.05 9.12
CA GLU A 24 10.71 -3.36 7.69
C GLU A 24 9.29 -3.65 7.20
N PHE A 25 8.46 -4.27 8.04
CA PHE A 25 7.05 -4.47 7.72
C PHE A 25 6.26 -3.16 7.75
N ASN A 26 6.59 -2.24 8.67
CA ASN A 26 6.00 -0.89 8.63
C ASN A 26 6.38 -0.15 7.35
N ASP A 27 7.66 -0.23 6.94
CA ASP A 27 8.14 0.32 5.67
C ASP A 27 7.41 -0.32 4.47
N PHE A 28 7.20 -1.65 4.48
CA PHE A 28 6.44 -2.35 3.44
C PHE A 28 4.97 -1.90 3.34
N LEU A 29 4.33 -1.59 4.47
CA LEU A 29 2.94 -1.09 4.49
C LEU A 29 2.86 0.39 4.09
N HIS A 30 3.89 1.17 4.41
CA HIS A 30 3.95 2.62 4.23
C HIS A 30 5.21 3.05 3.48
N PRO A 31 5.43 2.56 2.24
CA PRO A 31 6.68 2.78 1.51
C PRO A 31 6.94 4.25 1.16
N ALA A 32 5.91 5.10 1.18
CA ALA A 32 6.04 6.54 0.97
C ALA A 32 6.62 7.29 2.19
N ASP A 33 6.52 6.72 3.39
CA ASP A 33 6.97 7.33 4.65
C ASP A 33 8.36 6.84 5.08
N THR A 34 8.94 5.90 4.33
CA THR A 34 10.22 5.29 4.67
C THR A 34 11.42 6.22 4.42
N ASN A 35 12.48 6.02 5.20
CA ASN A 35 13.81 6.58 4.93
C ASN A 35 14.76 5.57 4.26
N ASN A 36 14.27 4.37 3.93
CA ASN A 36 15.07 3.34 3.28
C ASN A 36 15.29 3.68 1.78
N PRO A 37 16.53 3.99 1.35
CA PRO A 37 16.79 4.40 -0.03
C PRO A 37 16.52 3.30 -1.07
N LYS A 38 16.63 2.02 -0.68
CA LYS A 38 16.33 0.88 -1.55
C LYS A 38 14.83 0.82 -1.87
N LEU A 39 14.00 1.01 -0.84
CA LEU A 39 12.56 1.01 -0.96
C LEU A 39 12.04 2.24 -1.72
N LEU A 40 12.57 3.43 -1.43
CA LEU A 40 12.26 4.65 -2.20
C LEU A 40 12.59 4.49 -3.69
N LEU A 41 13.77 3.95 -4.01
CA LEU A 41 14.16 3.70 -5.39
C LEU A 41 13.24 2.68 -6.07
N TRP A 42 12.83 1.62 -5.36
CA TRP A 42 11.87 0.66 -5.87
C TRP A 42 10.51 1.31 -6.16
N LEU A 43 10.01 2.14 -5.24
CA LEU A 43 8.76 2.89 -5.42
C LEU A 43 8.81 3.78 -6.66
N CYS A 44 9.90 4.53 -6.88
CA CYS A 44 10.07 5.33 -8.10
C CYS A 44 10.09 4.48 -9.37
N LYS A 45 10.74 3.31 -9.36
CA LYS A 45 10.78 2.40 -10.51
C LYS A 45 9.39 1.86 -10.84
N GLU A 46 8.60 1.56 -9.82
CA GLU A 46 7.23 1.12 -10.00
C GLU A 46 6.37 2.24 -10.63
N GLU A 47 6.50 3.46 -10.13
CA GLU A 47 5.80 4.63 -10.68
C GLU A 47 6.14 4.91 -12.14
N ILE A 48 7.43 4.75 -12.52
CA ILE A 48 7.88 4.83 -13.91
C ILE A 48 7.26 3.69 -14.73
N ARG A 49 7.35 2.45 -14.26
CA ARG A 49 6.84 1.28 -14.99
C ARG A 49 5.36 1.38 -15.34
N GLU A 50 4.56 2.00 -14.48
CA GLU A 50 3.12 2.17 -14.71
C GLU A 50 2.79 3.29 -15.73
N ARG A 51 3.65 4.31 -15.84
CA ARG A 51 3.37 5.52 -16.65
C ARG A 51 4.16 5.59 -17.95
N ASP A 52 5.32 4.96 -17.99
CA ASP A 52 6.25 4.90 -19.13
C ASP A 52 5.63 4.05 -20.26
N SER A 53 4.97 4.74 -21.18
CA SER A 53 4.19 4.11 -22.24
C SER A 53 5.07 3.70 -23.42
N ASP A 54 6.15 4.46 -23.67
CA ASP A 54 7.11 4.18 -24.74
C ASP A 54 8.26 3.26 -24.32
N LYS A 55 8.39 2.98 -23.01
CA LYS A 55 9.33 2.05 -22.38
C LYS A 55 10.78 2.48 -22.51
N ASP A 56 11.05 3.79 -22.51
CA ASP A 56 12.41 4.34 -22.53
C ASP A 56 13.09 4.40 -21.15
N GLY A 57 12.35 4.03 -20.09
CA GLY A 57 12.80 4.03 -18.71
C GLY A 57 12.71 5.40 -18.03
N LYS A 58 12.02 6.37 -18.64
CA LYS A 58 11.82 7.73 -18.13
C LYS A 58 10.35 8.08 -18.25
N ILE A 59 10.01 9.26 -17.72
CA ILE A 59 8.68 9.85 -17.90
C ILE A 59 8.88 11.18 -18.63
N ASN A 60 8.33 11.28 -19.83
CA ASN A 60 8.23 12.55 -20.54
C ASN A 60 6.99 13.35 -20.06
N PHE A 61 6.91 14.64 -20.42
CA PHE A 61 5.84 15.51 -19.91
C PHE A 61 4.43 15.03 -20.30
N LYS A 62 4.28 14.40 -21.47
CA LYS A 62 2.99 13.87 -21.93
C LYS A 62 2.55 12.70 -21.05
N GLU A 63 3.46 11.77 -20.75
CA GLU A 63 3.19 10.64 -19.86
C GLU A 63 2.87 11.09 -18.43
N PHE A 64 3.59 12.08 -17.92
CA PHE A 64 3.29 12.68 -16.61
C PHE A 64 1.86 13.25 -16.55
N PHE A 65 1.48 14.03 -17.57
CA PHE A 65 0.16 14.65 -17.64
C PHE A 65 -0.97 13.61 -17.76
N HIS A 66 -0.77 12.58 -18.58
CA HIS A 66 -1.74 11.49 -18.73
C HIS A 66 -1.93 10.74 -17.40
N GLY A 67 -0.85 10.42 -16.68
CA GLY A 67 -0.94 9.76 -15.37
C GLY A 67 -1.70 10.59 -14.32
N LEU A 68 -1.51 11.91 -14.31
CA LEU A 68 -2.29 12.82 -13.43
C LEU A 68 -3.78 12.86 -13.81
N PHE A 69 -4.10 12.86 -15.10
CA PHE A 69 -5.47 12.88 -15.57
C PHE A 69 -6.22 11.59 -15.18
N ASP A 70 -5.57 10.43 -15.34
CA ASP A 70 -6.14 9.14 -14.94
C ASP A 70 -6.40 9.09 -13.42
N LEU A 71 -5.49 9.65 -12.62
CA LEU A 71 -5.71 9.76 -11.17
C LEU A 71 -6.96 10.60 -10.87
N VAL A 72 -7.05 11.81 -11.40
CA VAL A 72 -8.19 12.72 -11.14
C VAL A 72 -9.51 12.15 -11.63
N ARG A 73 -9.54 11.54 -12.82
CA ARG A 73 -10.76 10.97 -13.41
C ARG A 73 -11.27 9.75 -12.63
N ASN A 74 -10.37 8.96 -12.05
CA ASN A 74 -10.75 7.80 -11.23
C ASN A 74 -11.35 8.20 -9.86
N TYR A 75 -11.04 9.39 -9.33
CA TYR A 75 -11.66 9.92 -8.11
C TYR A 75 -13.17 10.22 -8.28
N ASP A 76 -13.61 10.60 -9.48
CA ASP A 76 -15.03 10.93 -9.74
C ASP A 76 -15.90 9.67 -9.93
N GLU A 77 -15.34 8.56 -10.41
CA GLU A 77 -16.09 7.32 -10.69
C GLU A 77 -16.34 6.47 -9.43
N GLU A 78 -15.50 6.54 -8.39
CA GLU A 78 -15.72 5.85 -7.11
C GLU A 78 -16.85 6.46 -6.26
N SER A 79 -17.27 7.71 -6.53
CA SER A 79 -18.36 8.36 -5.78
C SER A 79 -19.76 7.81 -6.10
N HIS A 80 -19.92 6.92 -7.09
CA HIS A 80 -21.24 6.51 -7.58
C HIS A 80 -21.55 5.00 -7.64
N ASN A 81 -20.72 4.12 -7.06
CA ASN A 81 -21.06 2.69 -6.96
C ASN A 81 -21.42 2.22 -5.53
N SER A 82 -21.93 3.12 -4.68
CA SER A 82 -22.52 2.75 -3.39
C SER A 82 -24.05 2.87 -3.44
N SER A 83 -24.68 2.03 -4.25
CA SER A 83 -26.11 1.73 -4.09
C SER A 83 -26.42 0.45 -4.85
N THR A 84 -26.30 -0.70 -4.20
CA THR A 84 -27.35 -1.74 -4.07
C THR A 84 -26.75 -2.94 -3.33
N HIS A 85 -27.18 -3.20 -2.10
CA HIS A 85 -27.42 -4.52 -1.47
C HIS A 85 -27.63 -4.29 0.04
N GLU A 86 -28.85 -3.97 0.43
CA GLU A 86 -29.83 -4.90 1.04
C GLU A 86 -29.61 -5.03 2.56
N ALA A 87 -30.64 -4.64 3.30
CA ALA A 87 -30.65 -4.54 4.74
C ALA A 87 -30.77 -5.93 5.38
N ASP A 88 -29.81 -6.30 6.23
CA ASP A 88 -29.97 -7.43 7.15
C ASP A 88 -29.42 -7.09 8.55
N ASN A 89 -30.40 -6.81 9.42
CA ASN A 89 -30.56 -6.98 10.87
C ASN A 89 -29.34 -6.92 11.86
N PRO A 90 -29.43 -6.12 12.96
CA PRO A 90 -28.42 -6.07 14.01
C PRO A 90 -28.78 -6.99 15.18
N GLU A 91 -27.96 -8.00 15.50
CA GLU A 91 -27.93 -8.61 16.84
C GLU A 91 -26.68 -9.50 17.09
N GLU A 92 -26.18 -9.40 18.32
CA GLU A 92 -25.12 -10.19 19.01
C GLU A 92 -23.62 -9.81 18.88
N ALA A 93 -23.20 -9.03 19.88
CA ALA A 93 -21.84 -8.83 20.42
C ALA A 93 -21.38 -10.07 21.27
N PRO A 94 -20.26 -10.08 22.05
CA PRO A 94 -19.27 -9.02 22.33
C PRO A 94 -17.78 -9.44 22.40
N ALA A 95 -16.93 -8.42 22.42
CA ALA A 95 -15.49 -8.45 22.65
C ALA A 95 -15.11 -9.11 24.00
N LYS A 96 -14.13 -10.01 23.96
CA LYS A 96 -13.52 -10.60 25.17
C LYS A 96 -12.44 -9.66 25.71
N PHE A 97 -12.76 -9.02 26.83
CA PHE A 97 -11.81 -8.35 27.71
C PHE A 97 -10.71 -9.33 28.17
N TYR A 98 -9.44 -8.97 27.97
CA TYR A 98 -8.30 -9.66 28.59
C TYR A 98 -7.72 -8.82 29.72
N SER A 99 -7.86 -9.32 30.96
CA SER A 99 -6.96 -9.24 32.14
C SER A 99 -7.78 -9.64 33.37
N PRO A 100 -7.25 -10.37 34.38
CA PRO A 100 -6.10 -9.96 35.22
C PRO A 100 -5.14 -11.15 35.53
N THR A 101 -3.94 -11.00 36.13
CA THR A 101 -3.79 -10.80 37.58
C THR A 101 -2.39 -10.32 37.95
N SER A 102 -2.40 -9.30 38.80
CA SER A 102 -1.26 -8.69 39.48
C SER A 102 -0.54 -9.69 40.39
N THR A 103 0.78 -9.74 40.29
CA THR A 103 1.67 -10.32 41.31
C THR A 103 1.91 -9.27 42.38
N LYS A 104 1.61 -9.57 43.66
CA LYS A 104 2.48 -9.20 44.80
C LYS A 104 2.00 -9.69 46.17
N MET A 105 3.01 -10.19 46.90
CA MET A 105 3.22 -10.33 48.35
C MET A 105 2.38 -11.34 49.12
#